data_AF-A0A9P4L7C2-F1
#
_entry.id   AF-A0A9P4L7C2-F1
#
_cell.length_a   1.000
_cell.length_b   1.000
_cell.length_c   1.000
_cell.angle_alpha   90.00
_cell.angle_beta   90.00
_cell.angle_gamma   90.00
#
_symmetry.space_group_name_H-M   'P 1'
#
loop_
_entity.id
_entity.type
_entity.pdbx_description
1 polymer ?
#
loop_
_entity_poly.entity_id
_entity_poly.type
_entity_poly.pdbx_seq_one_letter_code
_entity_poly.pdbx_strand_id
1 'polypeptide(L)'
;MSYLLEFPTSSLPHNAHSPPYVVFAIQGNEIVSKLPPRIPLNVVLHFAPKLNQWVLPCPSTAHLPLSIARLALRTPYIGIDILSEDIEPTGLEWILSKMLMASGLAYPKSLFHVSPTITTSISIHKTWLALDLPIAGIENLHTHIQSRLMLGPAVTLAVVMAVWGNFPQSSHIVRAMGLNFIRSHIDLEYTQRETSSIRHWYLKSAERCRFFASLECQFPKFGESQDLLVEKAAKGNATLSTSARTGKMMEKTGTKTVSQEEKKERRQKDGAAMRTRLRRTKSDVSIRSVETVIWDPPSESNKDEGATEGEVNDKDATTETKTGPEVSEALQDVSIEGEAKKTSLVRLQQVLIPDLKRLSELAEAATESSELENGPLTNLSAVPKRYATLRKKAGREELDAERRL
;
A
#
# COMPACT_ATOMS: atom_id res chain seq x y z
N MET A 1 22.55 -3.93 6.31
CA MET A 1 21.48 -4.90 5.98
C MET A 1 21.64 -5.49 4.57
N SER A 2 22.85 -5.53 3.99
CA SER A 2 23.09 -6.15 2.67
C SER A 2 22.92 -7.67 2.66
N TYR A 3 22.77 -8.29 3.84
CA TYR A 3 22.71 -9.74 4.04
C TYR A 3 21.32 -10.35 3.79
N LEU A 4 20.29 -9.55 3.53
CA LEU A 4 18.95 -10.09 3.29
C LEU A 4 18.84 -10.86 1.97
N LEU A 5 19.67 -10.49 1.00
CA LEU A 5 19.71 -11.06 -0.33
C LEU A 5 21.11 -11.60 -0.61
N GLU A 6 21.18 -12.83 -1.07
CA GLU A 6 22.42 -13.50 -1.42
C GLU A 6 22.32 -14.06 -2.84
N PHE A 7 23.26 -13.65 -3.69
CA PHE A 7 23.42 -14.24 -5.02
C PHE A 7 24.46 -15.36 -4.93
N PRO A 8 24.29 -16.44 -5.71
CA PRO A 8 25.28 -17.50 -5.76
C PRO A 8 26.64 -16.93 -6.20
N THR A 9 27.70 -17.33 -5.50
CA THR A 9 29.08 -16.95 -5.86
C THR A 9 29.40 -17.55 -7.22
N SER A 10 29.46 -16.71 -8.23
CA SER A 10 29.74 -17.07 -9.61
C SER A 10 30.77 -16.09 -10.16
N SER A 11 31.69 -16.59 -10.97
CA SER A 11 32.66 -15.75 -11.67
C SER A 11 31.90 -14.85 -12.65
N LEU A 12 32.07 -13.54 -12.52
CA LEU A 12 31.52 -12.58 -13.48
C LEU A 12 32.22 -12.74 -14.84
N PRO A 13 31.50 -12.51 -15.95
CA PRO A 13 32.14 -12.46 -17.27
C PRO A 13 33.12 -11.29 -17.36
N HIS A 14 34.18 -11.42 -18.16
CA HIS A 14 35.23 -10.39 -18.29
C HIS A 14 34.70 -9.01 -18.71
N ASN A 15 33.57 -8.97 -19.39
CA ASN A 15 32.89 -7.76 -19.87
C ASN A 15 31.65 -7.41 -19.03
N ALA A 16 31.54 -7.88 -17.78
CA ALA A 16 30.36 -7.65 -16.93
C ALA A 16 30.02 -6.16 -16.81
N HIS A 17 31.02 -5.32 -16.57
CA HIS A 17 30.84 -3.88 -16.36
C HIS A 17 30.86 -3.05 -17.64
N SER A 18 31.16 -3.69 -18.77
CA SER A 18 31.21 -3.01 -20.06
C SER A 18 29.79 -2.68 -20.53
N PRO A 19 29.62 -1.59 -21.30
CA PRO A 19 28.36 -1.33 -21.99
C PRO A 19 27.96 -2.52 -22.88
N PRO A 20 26.65 -2.69 -23.16
CA PRO A 20 25.58 -1.70 -23.02
C PRO A 20 24.97 -1.61 -21.61
N TYR A 21 24.39 -0.44 -21.32
CA TYR A 21 23.62 -0.19 -20.10
C TYR A 21 22.13 -0.43 -20.32
N VAL A 22 21.38 -0.63 -19.25
CA VAL A 22 19.95 -0.96 -19.32
C VAL A 22 19.07 0.19 -18.85
N VAL A 23 17.97 0.38 -19.58
CA VAL A 23 16.81 1.18 -19.17
C VAL A 23 15.64 0.24 -18.94
N PHE A 24 15.03 0.30 -17.74
CA PHE A 24 13.90 -0.56 -17.40
C PHE A 24 12.57 0.15 -17.56
N ALA A 25 11.60 -0.59 -18.08
CA ALA A 25 10.18 -0.29 -18.01
C ALA A 25 9.43 -1.48 -17.37
N ILE A 26 8.30 -1.20 -16.75
CA ILE A 26 7.35 -2.22 -16.28
C ILE A 26 6.01 -1.94 -16.95
N GLN A 27 5.53 -2.88 -17.75
CA GLN A 27 4.29 -2.74 -18.53
C GLN A 27 4.28 -1.46 -19.38
N GLY A 28 5.38 -1.17 -20.07
CA GLY A 28 5.56 0.02 -20.88
C GLY A 28 5.77 1.34 -20.10
N ASN A 29 5.69 1.32 -18.77
CA ASN A 29 5.96 2.49 -17.95
C ASN A 29 7.43 2.53 -17.55
N GLU A 30 8.14 3.57 -17.98
CA GLU A 30 9.54 3.80 -17.63
C GLU A 30 9.73 4.00 -16.11
N ILE A 31 10.73 3.33 -15.52
CA ILE A 31 11.03 3.42 -14.08
C ILE A 31 12.44 3.93 -13.77
N VAL A 32 13.10 4.57 -14.75
CA VAL A 32 14.50 5.02 -14.65
C VAL A 32 14.75 5.91 -13.44
N SER A 33 13.80 6.78 -13.08
CA SER A 33 13.94 7.69 -11.94
C SER A 33 14.04 6.99 -10.58
N LYS A 34 13.64 5.72 -10.49
CA LYS A 34 13.67 4.90 -9.27
C LYS A 34 14.84 3.94 -9.22
N LEU A 35 15.61 3.83 -10.31
CA LEU A 35 16.66 2.82 -10.43
C LEU A 35 18.06 3.46 -10.43
N PRO A 36 19.09 2.68 -10.07
CA PRO A 36 20.48 3.06 -10.29
C PRO A 36 20.71 3.52 -11.74
N PRO A 37 21.46 4.61 -11.98
CA PRO A 37 21.90 4.94 -13.33
C PRO A 37 22.96 3.93 -13.82
N ARG A 38 23.05 3.75 -15.15
CA ARG A 38 24.11 2.97 -15.83
C ARG A 38 24.24 1.52 -15.34
N ILE A 39 23.13 0.81 -15.28
CA ILE A 39 23.12 -0.62 -14.93
C ILE A 39 23.66 -1.44 -16.11
N PRO A 40 24.78 -2.17 -16.00
CA PRO A 40 25.32 -2.95 -17.12
C PRO A 40 24.42 -4.14 -17.45
N LEU A 41 24.13 -4.35 -18.74
CA LEU A 41 23.28 -5.46 -19.19
C LEU A 41 23.87 -6.81 -18.80
N ASN A 42 25.18 -6.99 -18.97
CA ASN A 42 25.84 -8.27 -18.69
C ASN A 42 25.78 -8.65 -17.21
N VAL A 43 25.86 -7.67 -16.29
CA VAL A 43 25.65 -7.93 -14.85
C VAL A 43 24.23 -8.43 -14.59
N VAL A 44 23.23 -7.75 -15.17
CA VAL A 44 21.82 -8.08 -14.98
C VAL A 44 21.50 -9.48 -15.51
N LEU A 45 21.90 -9.77 -16.75
CA LEU A 45 21.64 -11.07 -17.39
C LEU A 45 22.44 -12.21 -16.75
N HIS A 46 23.61 -11.93 -16.18
CA HIS A 46 24.39 -12.91 -15.42
C HIS A 46 23.64 -13.37 -14.17
N PHE A 47 23.06 -12.44 -13.40
CA PHE A 47 22.36 -12.78 -12.16
C PHE A 47 20.90 -13.19 -12.38
N ALA A 48 20.20 -12.59 -13.34
CA ALA A 48 18.80 -12.87 -13.66
C ALA A 48 18.62 -13.14 -15.16
N PRO A 49 19.00 -14.35 -15.65
CA PRO A 49 18.91 -14.69 -17.07
C PRO A 49 17.50 -14.58 -17.67
N LYS A 50 16.46 -14.73 -16.84
CA LYS A 50 15.06 -14.60 -17.26
C LYS A 50 14.75 -13.23 -17.87
N LEU A 51 15.46 -12.18 -17.44
CA LEU A 51 15.29 -10.84 -18.00
C LEU A 51 15.59 -10.76 -19.50
N ASN A 52 16.33 -11.72 -20.05
CA ASN A 52 16.60 -11.80 -21.48
C ASN A 52 15.32 -11.92 -22.33
N GLN A 53 14.23 -12.45 -21.77
CA GLN A 53 12.94 -12.58 -22.44
C GLN A 53 12.23 -11.23 -22.67
N TRP A 54 12.61 -10.20 -21.91
CA TRP A 54 12.01 -8.87 -21.93
C TRP A 54 12.94 -7.80 -22.53
N VAL A 55 14.10 -8.23 -23.06
CA VAL A 55 15.03 -7.33 -23.74
C VAL A 55 14.40 -6.85 -25.05
N LEU A 56 14.28 -5.54 -25.18
CA LEU A 56 13.79 -4.91 -26.40
C LEU A 56 14.86 -4.99 -27.50
N PRO A 57 14.45 -5.11 -28.78
CA PRO A 57 15.39 -5.07 -29.88
C PRO A 57 16.16 -3.75 -29.87
N CYS A 58 17.45 -3.81 -30.19
CA CYS A 58 18.27 -2.61 -30.30
C CYS A 58 17.64 -1.68 -31.36
N PRO A 59 17.31 -0.42 -31.01
CA PRO A 59 16.67 0.48 -31.96
C PRO A 59 17.62 0.72 -33.14
N SER A 60 17.11 0.54 -34.35
CA SER A 60 17.88 0.85 -35.56
C SER A 60 18.25 2.32 -35.57
N THR A 61 19.55 2.61 -35.61
CA THR A 61 20.09 3.98 -35.64
C THR A 61 19.60 4.79 -36.84
N ALA A 62 19.15 4.12 -37.90
CA ALA A 62 18.60 4.75 -39.10
C ALA A 62 17.28 5.50 -38.85
N HIS A 63 16.53 5.14 -37.81
CA HIS A 63 15.22 5.73 -37.52
C HIS A 63 15.22 6.62 -36.28
N LEU A 64 16.35 6.73 -35.59
CA LEU A 64 16.47 7.57 -34.40
C LEU A 64 16.80 9.02 -34.80
N PRO A 65 16.24 10.02 -34.10
CA PRO A 65 16.69 11.40 -34.20
C PRO A 65 18.22 11.50 -34.02
N LEU A 66 18.88 12.34 -34.81
CA LEU A 66 20.35 12.44 -34.85
C LEU A 66 20.98 12.69 -33.46
N SER A 67 20.31 13.48 -32.62
CA SER A 67 20.74 13.75 -31.24
C SER A 67 20.78 12.48 -30.39
N ILE A 68 19.75 11.65 -30.49
CA ILE A 68 19.63 10.37 -29.78
C ILE A 68 20.60 9.34 -30.35
N ALA A 69 20.71 9.27 -31.68
CA ALA A 69 21.67 8.38 -32.35
C ALA A 69 23.11 8.68 -31.92
N ARG A 70 23.51 9.96 -31.83
CA ARG A 70 24.83 10.37 -31.33
C ARG A 70 25.05 9.99 -29.87
N LEU A 71 24.02 10.10 -29.03
CA LEU A 71 24.10 9.70 -27.62
C LEU A 71 24.24 8.18 -27.48
N ALA A 72 23.49 7.41 -28.28
CA ALA A 72 23.56 5.96 -28.32
C ALA A 72 24.96 5.45 -28.75
N LEU A 73 25.66 6.18 -29.62
CA LEU A 73 27.06 5.86 -29.99
C LEU A 73 28.05 6.06 -28.84
N ARG A 74 27.81 7.00 -27.94
CA ARG A 74 28.71 7.28 -26.80
C ARG A 74 28.48 6.35 -25.62
N THR A 75 27.21 6.09 -25.32
CA THR A 75 26.79 5.22 -24.22
C THR A 75 25.61 4.40 -24.71
N PRO A 76 25.83 3.16 -25.20
CA PRO A 76 24.76 2.37 -25.75
C PRO A 76 23.85 1.90 -24.61
N TYR A 77 22.55 2.16 -24.77
CA TYR A 77 21.50 1.71 -23.86
C TYR A 77 20.62 0.68 -24.56
N ILE A 78 20.14 -0.29 -23.79
CA ILE A 78 19.18 -1.30 -24.20
C ILE A 78 17.98 -1.23 -23.26
N GLY A 79 16.78 -1.27 -23.83
CA GLY A 79 15.55 -1.33 -23.04
C GLY A 79 15.23 -2.73 -22.57
N ILE A 80 14.74 -2.88 -21.35
CA ILE A 80 14.08 -4.09 -20.85
C ILE A 80 12.68 -3.70 -20.39
N ASP A 81 11.65 -4.24 -21.04
CA ASP A 81 10.24 -3.99 -20.68
C ASP A 81 9.63 -5.22 -19.99
N ILE A 82 9.58 -5.16 -18.66
CA ILE A 82 9.10 -6.26 -17.83
C ILE A 82 7.58 -6.30 -17.89
N LEU A 83 7.04 -7.37 -18.49
CA LEU A 83 5.60 -7.54 -18.66
C LEU A 83 4.90 -8.21 -17.45
N SER A 84 5.67 -8.66 -16.46
CA SER A 84 5.13 -9.35 -15.28
C SER A 84 4.47 -8.37 -14.29
N GLU A 85 3.23 -8.67 -13.88
CA GLU A 85 2.52 -7.90 -12.84
C GLU A 85 3.08 -8.13 -11.43
N ASP A 86 3.85 -9.19 -11.23
CA ASP A 86 4.41 -9.55 -9.92
C ASP A 86 5.67 -8.77 -9.56
N ILE A 87 6.26 -8.07 -10.53
CA ILE A 87 7.47 -7.27 -10.35
C ILE A 87 7.08 -5.84 -10.07
N GLU A 88 7.37 -5.39 -8.84
CA GLU A 88 7.17 -4.00 -8.45
C GLU A 88 8.49 -3.22 -8.56
N PRO A 89 8.45 -1.90 -8.87
CA PRO A 89 9.65 -1.08 -9.00
C PRO A 89 10.56 -1.12 -7.75
N THR A 90 9.95 -1.12 -6.55
CA THR A 90 10.68 -1.13 -5.28
C THR A 90 11.42 -2.45 -5.07
N GLY A 91 10.80 -3.60 -5.34
CA GLY A 91 11.45 -4.90 -5.24
C GLY A 91 12.62 -5.02 -6.23
N LEU A 92 12.41 -4.53 -7.45
CA LEU A 92 13.42 -4.53 -8.51
C LEU A 92 14.62 -3.62 -8.17
N GLU A 93 14.38 -2.41 -7.64
CA GLU A 93 15.45 -1.50 -7.19
C GLU A 93 16.38 -2.17 -6.17
N TRP A 94 15.81 -2.86 -5.18
CA TRP A 94 16.58 -3.57 -4.14
C TRP A 94 17.42 -4.70 -4.72
N ILE A 95 16.83 -5.50 -5.62
CA ILE A 95 17.51 -6.63 -6.26
C ILE A 95 18.63 -6.14 -7.17
N LEU A 96 18.38 -5.14 -8.02
CA LEU A 96 19.38 -4.56 -8.91
C LEU A 96 20.53 -3.92 -8.12
N SER A 97 20.21 -3.15 -7.08
CA SER A 97 21.23 -2.57 -6.20
C SER A 97 22.11 -3.64 -5.59
N LYS A 98 21.53 -4.78 -5.17
CA LYS A 98 22.29 -5.91 -4.65
C LYS A 98 23.13 -6.60 -5.72
N MET A 99 22.61 -6.78 -6.95
CA MET A 99 23.38 -7.33 -8.08
C MET A 99 24.60 -6.47 -8.41
N LEU A 100 24.43 -5.14 -8.46
CA LEU A 100 25.53 -4.21 -8.68
C LEU A 100 26.60 -4.32 -7.59
N MET A 101 26.18 -4.35 -6.32
CA MET A 101 27.11 -4.55 -5.21
C MET A 101 27.81 -5.92 -5.27
N ALA A 102 27.10 -6.99 -5.60
CA ALA A 102 27.67 -8.33 -5.77
C ALA A 102 28.66 -8.40 -6.95
N SER A 103 28.46 -7.55 -7.96
CA SER A 103 29.38 -7.42 -9.09
C SER A 103 30.66 -6.63 -8.75
N GLY A 104 30.74 -5.99 -7.57
CA GLY A 104 31.86 -5.13 -7.19
C GLY A 104 31.74 -3.67 -7.63
N LEU A 105 30.59 -3.26 -8.18
CA LEU A 105 30.34 -1.85 -8.47
C LEU A 105 30.03 -1.09 -7.18
N ALA A 106 30.68 0.07 -7.01
CA ALA A 106 30.45 0.96 -5.89
C ALA A 106 29.06 1.59 -6.02
N TYR A 107 28.09 1.06 -5.27
CA TYR A 107 26.74 1.60 -5.18
C TYR A 107 26.47 2.18 -3.78
N PRO A 108 25.74 3.31 -3.65
CA PRO A 108 25.40 3.88 -2.35
C PRO A 108 24.70 2.85 -1.46
N LYS A 109 25.31 2.55 -0.31
CA LYS A 109 24.77 1.58 0.65
C LYS A 109 23.55 2.10 1.42
N SER A 110 23.07 3.31 1.13
CA SER A 110 21.97 3.99 1.84
C SER A 110 20.69 3.16 1.85
N LEU A 111 20.32 2.53 0.74
CA LEU A 111 19.15 1.64 0.67
C LEU A 111 19.24 0.49 1.69
N PHE A 112 20.45 -0.04 1.92
CA PHE A 112 20.69 -1.16 2.82
C PHE A 112 21.03 -0.73 4.26
N HIS A 113 20.93 0.56 4.59
CA HIS A 113 21.03 1.05 5.96
C HIS A 113 19.68 1.01 6.68
N VAL A 114 18.58 1.13 5.93
CA VAL A 114 17.21 1.08 6.49
C VAL A 114 16.68 -0.35 6.42
N SER A 115 16.04 -0.79 7.51
CA SER A 115 15.37 -2.09 7.55
C SER A 115 14.11 -2.03 6.67
N PRO A 116 13.94 -2.93 5.68
CA PRO A 116 12.77 -2.89 4.82
C PRO A 116 11.49 -3.18 5.61
N THR A 117 10.43 -2.47 5.26
CA THR A 117 9.09 -2.73 5.78
C THR A 117 8.59 -4.10 5.32
N ILE A 118 7.59 -4.68 6.00
CA ILE A 118 7.04 -5.99 5.61
C ILE A 118 6.52 -5.96 4.17
N THR A 119 5.84 -4.88 3.76
CA THR A 119 5.34 -4.72 2.38
C THR A 119 6.49 -4.65 1.38
N THR A 120 7.56 -3.91 1.68
CA THR A 120 8.78 -3.88 0.86
C THR A 120 9.44 -5.26 0.79
N SER A 121 9.54 -5.99 1.90
CA SER A 121 10.11 -7.34 1.91
C SER A 121 9.28 -8.34 1.09
N ILE A 122 7.95 -8.23 1.11
CA ILE A 122 7.07 -9.03 0.25
C ILE A 122 7.29 -8.66 -1.22
N SER A 123 7.38 -7.37 -1.55
CA SER A 123 7.69 -6.88 -2.90
C SER A 123 9.01 -7.44 -3.45
N ILE A 124 10.05 -7.46 -2.60
CA ILE A 124 11.34 -8.09 -2.92
C ILE A 124 11.17 -9.60 -3.14
N HIS A 125 10.44 -10.30 -2.26
CA HIS A 125 10.18 -11.73 -2.40
C HIS A 125 9.46 -12.08 -3.71
N LYS A 126 8.39 -11.35 -4.05
CA LYS A 126 7.65 -11.51 -5.31
C LYS A 126 8.55 -11.30 -6.51
N THR A 127 9.33 -10.21 -6.51
CA THR A 127 10.25 -9.90 -7.61
C THR A 127 11.32 -10.98 -7.75
N TRP A 128 11.85 -11.49 -6.63
CA TRP A 128 12.85 -12.55 -6.62
C TRP A 128 12.33 -13.83 -7.27
N LEU A 129 11.12 -14.26 -6.90
CA LEU A 129 10.48 -15.43 -7.49
C LEU A 129 10.12 -15.19 -8.96
N ALA A 130 9.60 -14.01 -9.31
CA ALA A 130 9.22 -13.67 -10.68
C ALA A 130 10.42 -13.68 -11.64
N LEU A 131 11.63 -13.38 -11.15
CA LEU A 131 12.90 -13.45 -11.88
C LEU A 131 13.53 -14.85 -11.93
N ASP A 132 12.86 -15.88 -11.38
CA ASP A 132 13.34 -17.26 -11.22
C ASP A 132 14.71 -17.35 -10.52
N LEU A 133 14.94 -16.50 -9.52
CA LEU A 133 16.17 -16.52 -8.74
C LEU A 133 16.16 -17.65 -7.68
N PRO A 134 17.32 -18.23 -7.30
CA PRO A 134 17.38 -19.33 -6.34
C PRO A 134 16.78 -18.97 -4.97
N ILE A 135 15.91 -19.83 -4.43
CA ILE A 135 15.19 -19.58 -3.16
C ILE A 135 16.16 -19.44 -1.96
N ALA A 136 17.29 -20.15 -1.98
CA ALA A 136 18.31 -20.04 -0.92
C ALA A 136 18.79 -18.59 -0.71
N GLY A 137 18.78 -17.77 -1.76
CA GLY A 137 19.22 -16.38 -1.71
C GLY A 137 18.30 -15.43 -0.93
N ILE A 138 17.10 -15.87 -0.54
CA ILE A 138 16.10 -15.06 0.20
C ILE A 138 15.74 -15.62 1.58
N GLU A 139 16.47 -16.62 2.08
CA GLU A 139 16.20 -17.18 3.43
C GLU A 139 16.35 -16.15 4.55
N ASN A 140 17.35 -15.28 4.44
CA ASN A 140 17.54 -14.16 5.38
C ASN A 140 16.41 -13.12 5.30
N LEU A 141 15.86 -12.90 4.09
CA LEU A 141 14.67 -12.07 3.90
C LEU A 141 13.45 -12.70 4.58
N HIS A 142 13.26 -14.01 4.46
CA HIS A 142 12.17 -14.73 5.14
C HIS A 142 12.31 -14.67 6.67
N THR A 143 13.51 -14.87 7.18
CA THR A 143 13.83 -14.74 8.61
C THR A 143 13.54 -13.31 9.11
N HIS A 144 13.88 -12.30 8.31
CA HIS A 144 13.56 -10.89 8.60
C HIS A 144 12.05 -10.65 8.65
N ILE A 145 11.29 -11.11 7.65
CA ILE A 145 9.83 -10.99 7.62
C ILE A 145 9.23 -11.67 8.86
N GLN A 146 9.63 -12.90 9.16
CA GLN A 146 9.15 -13.64 10.33
C GLN A 146 9.47 -12.89 11.63
N SER A 147 10.70 -12.41 11.80
CA SER A 147 11.11 -11.68 13.00
C SER A 147 10.32 -10.38 13.16
N ARG A 148 10.07 -9.66 12.05
CA ARG A 148 9.25 -8.44 12.05
C ARG A 148 7.78 -8.73 12.36
N LEU A 149 7.23 -9.86 11.91
CA LEU A 149 5.88 -10.27 12.29
C LEU A 149 5.83 -10.68 13.76
N MET A 150 6.83 -11.38 14.29
CA MET A 150 6.81 -11.83 15.69
C MET A 150 7.06 -10.70 16.70
N LEU A 151 7.98 -9.78 16.41
CA LEU A 151 8.45 -8.77 17.36
C LEU A 151 8.00 -7.35 17.01
N GLY A 152 7.41 -7.16 15.83
CA GLY A 152 6.93 -5.87 15.37
C GLY A 152 5.54 -5.50 15.90
N PRO A 153 5.03 -4.35 15.43
CA PRO A 153 3.71 -3.85 15.83
C PRO A 153 2.57 -4.76 15.32
N ALA A 154 1.36 -4.49 15.80
CA ALA A 154 0.13 -5.10 15.30
C ALA A 154 0.04 -5.10 13.77
N VAL A 155 -0.19 -6.27 13.17
CA VAL A 155 -0.33 -6.42 11.71
C VAL A 155 -1.62 -5.77 11.20
N THR A 156 -1.53 -4.98 10.13
CA THR A 156 -2.71 -4.40 9.48
C THR A 156 -3.38 -5.40 8.55
N LEU A 157 -4.65 -5.18 8.19
CA LEU A 157 -5.38 -6.03 7.23
C LEU A 157 -4.61 -6.16 5.89
N ALA A 158 -4.03 -5.06 5.40
CA ALA A 158 -3.25 -5.07 4.16
C ALA A 158 -2.05 -6.02 4.25
N VAL A 159 -1.34 -6.03 5.38
CA VAL A 159 -0.21 -6.95 5.62
C VAL A 159 -0.70 -8.39 5.73
N VAL A 160 -1.80 -8.64 6.44
CA VAL A 160 -2.40 -9.98 6.57
C VAL A 160 -2.73 -10.55 5.18
N MET A 161 -3.39 -9.75 4.33
CA MET A 161 -3.74 -10.13 2.96
C MET A 161 -2.50 -10.38 2.09
N ALA A 162 -1.51 -9.49 2.17
CA ALA A 162 -0.28 -9.61 1.40
C ALA A 162 0.52 -10.86 1.81
N VAL A 163 0.66 -11.13 3.12
CA VAL A 163 1.35 -12.33 3.61
C VAL A 163 0.61 -13.60 3.18
N TRP A 164 -0.71 -13.63 3.36
CA TRP A 164 -1.52 -14.80 2.99
C TRP A 164 -1.47 -15.09 1.48
N GLY A 165 -1.45 -14.05 0.65
CA GLY A 165 -1.44 -14.20 -0.81
C GLY A 165 -0.11 -14.63 -1.40
N ASN A 166 1.01 -14.41 -0.70
CA ASN A 166 2.35 -14.62 -1.24
C ASN A 166 3.11 -15.80 -0.61
N PHE A 167 2.65 -16.34 0.53
CA PHE A 167 3.33 -17.45 1.21
C PHE A 167 2.42 -18.67 1.36
N PRO A 168 2.98 -19.90 1.30
CA PRO A 168 2.22 -21.11 1.57
C PRO A 168 1.57 -21.08 2.96
N GLN A 169 0.39 -21.67 3.10
CA GLN A 169 -0.36 -21.70 4.37
C GLN A 169 0.39 -22.43 5.49
N SER A 170 1.24 -23.41 5.12
CA SER A 170 2.11 -24.14 6.03
C SER A 170 3.36 -23.37 6.46
N SER A 171 3.63 -22.20 5.88
CA SER A 171 4.85 -21.44 6.16
C SER A 171 4.88 -20.86 7.57
N HIS A 172 6.08 -20.81 8.15
CA HIS A 172 6.31 -20.17 9.44
C HIS A 172 5.97 -18.67 9.43
N ILE A 173 6.05 -18.02 8.26
CA ILE A 173 5.70 -16.61 8.07
C ILE A 173 4.20 -16.39 8.24
N VAL A 174 3.35 -17.21 7.59
CA VAL A 174 1.89 -17.13 7.74
C VAL A 174 1.48 -17.42 9.19
N ARG A 175 2.11 -18.41 9.82
CA ARG A 175 1.90 -18.70 11.25
C ARG A 175 2.31 -17.53 12.15
N ALA A 176 3.46 -16.91 11.90
CA ALA A 176 3.92 -15.74 12.66
C ALA A 176 2.98 -14.54 12.52
N MET A 177 2.45 -14.30 11.31
CA MET A 177 1.42 -13.28 11.07
C MET A 177 0.15 -13.54 11.89
N GLY A 178 -0.35 -14.78 11.86
CA GLY A 178 -1.54 -15.16 12.64
C GLY A 178 -1.33 -14.98 14.15
N LEU A 179 -0.17 -15.42 14.67
CA LEU A 179 0.18 -15.25 16.08
C LEU A 179 0.32 -13.77 16.48
N ASN A 180 0.87 -12.93 15.62
CA ASN A 180 0.92 -11.48 15.87
C ASN A 180 -0.49 -10.90 16.00
N PHE A 181 -1.40 -11.25 15.10
CA PHE A 181 -2.79 -10.80 15.18
C PHE A 181 -3.44 -11.22 16.51
N ILE A 182 -3.32 -12.50 16.90
CA ILE A 182 -3.89 -13.01 18.16
C ILE A 182 -3.31 -12.28 19.37
N ARG A 183 -1.98 -12.14 19.45
CA ARG A 183 -1.31 -11.44 20.55
C ARG A 183 -1.75 -9.98 20.64
N SER A 184 -1.67 -9.25 19.53
CA SER A 184 -1.98 -7.82 19.49
C SER A 184 -3.47 -7.55 19.78
N HIS A 185 -4.36 -8.50 19.45
CA HIS A 185 -5.77 -8.43 19.86
C HIS A 185 -5.96 -8.61 21.37
N ILE A 186 -5.27 -9.59 21.98
CA ILE A 186 -5.32 -9.81 23.44
C ILE A 186 -4.74 -8.60 24.19
N ASP A 187 -3.68 -8.00 23.65
CA ASP A 187 -3.03 -6.80 24.20
C ASP A 187 -3.83 -5.51 23.91
N LEU A 188 -4.98 -5.61 23.25
CA LEU A 188 -5.89 -4.51 22.89
C LEU A 188 -5.21 -3.42 22.02
N GLU A 189 -4.23 -3.79 21.21
CA GLU A 189 -3.54 -2.86 20.28
C GLU A 189 -4.40 -2.49 19.07
N TYR A 190 -5.42 -3.30 18.76
CA TYR A 190 -6.34 -3.03 17.66
C TYR A 190 -7.55 -2.21 18.09
N THR A 191 -7.99 -1.34 17.19
CA THR A 191 -9.35 -0.80 17.25
C THR A 191 -10.39 -1.89 16.94
N GLN A 192 -11.63 -1.69 17.40
CA GLN A 192 -12.76 -2.58 17.07
C GLN A 192 -12.95 -2.70 15.56
N ARG A 193 -12.73 -1.60 14.81
CA ARG A 193 -12.86 -1.56 13.35
C ARG A 193 -11.81 -2.44 12.68
N GLU A 194 -10.55 -2.36 13.10
CA GLU A 194 -9.45 -3.16 12.54
C GLU A 194 -9.67 -4.64 12.82
N THR A 195 -9.97 -4.99 14.07
CA THR A 195 -10.29 -6.37 14.46
C THR A 195 -11.43 -6.91 13.60
N SER A 196 -12.54 -6.17 13.51
CA SER A 196 -13.71 -6.60 12.72
C SER A 196 -13.38 -6.79 11.24
N SER A 197 -12.52 -5.93 10.68
CA SER A 197 -12.10 -6.01 9.28
C SER A 197 -11.27 -7.26 9.00
N ILE A 198 -10.31 -7.58 9.88
CA ILE A 198 -9.49 -8.79 9.79
C ILE A 198 -10.35 -10.05 9.94
N ARG A 199 -11.24 -10.07 10.93
CA ARG A 199 -12.18 -11.20 11.14
C ARG A 199 -13.10 -11.43 9.96
N HIS A 200 -13.74 -10.36 9.48
CA HIS A 200 -14.61 -10.45 8.31
C HIS A 200 -13.85 -10.99 7.08
N TRP A 201 -12.58 -10.62 6.91
CA TRP A 201 -11.76 -11.14 5.82
C TRP A 201 -11.43 -12.65 5.97
N TYR A 202 -11.01 -13.12 7.14
CA TYR A 202 -10.64 -14.54 7.30
C TYR A 202 -11.86 -15.46 7.36
N LEU A 203 -13.02 -14.96 7.82
CA LEU A 203 -14.27 -15.75 7.85
C LEU A 203 -14.86 -16.01 6.45
N LYS A 204 -14.43 -15.27 5.42
CA LYS A 204 -14.89 -15.48 4.04
C LYS A 204 -14.41 -16.77 3.39
N SER A 205 -13.35 -17.38 3.90
CA SER A 205 -12.76 -18.60 3.34
C SER A 205 -12.68 -19.67 4.42
N ALA A 206 -13.15 -20.87 4.11
CA ALA A 206 -13.10 -22.01 5.04
C ALA A 206 -11.65 -22.33 5.47
N GLU A 207 -10.69 -22.22 4.55
CA GLU A 207 -9.27 -22.44 4.83
C GLU A 207 -8.71 -21.42 5.82
N ARG A 208 -8.96 -20.13 5.57
CA ARG A 208 -8.55 -19.05 6.47
C ARG A 208 -9.21 -19.20 7.83
N CYS A 209 -10.51 -19.49 7.86
CA CYS A 209 -11.26 -19.72 9.09
C CYS A 209 -10.67 -20.88 9.90
N ARG A 210 -10.40 -22.03 9.27
CA ARG A 210 -9.77 -23.19 9.93
C ARG A 210 -8.38 -22.84 10.47
N PHE A 211 -7.57 -22.13 9.70
CA PHE A 211 -6.25 -21.67 10.14
C PHE A 211 -6.33 -20.80 11.39
N PHE A 212 -7.14 -19.72 11.37
CA PHE A 212 -7.28 -18.83 12.51
C PHE A 212 -7.93 -19.53 13.71
N ALA A 213 -8.94 -20.37 13.51
CA ALA A 213 -9.54 -21.16 14.57
C ALA A 213 -8.53 -22.08 15.28
N SER A 214 -7.59 -22.67 14.52
CA SER A 214 -6.53 -23.50 15.09
C SER A 214 -5.56 -22.72 15.98
N LEU A 215 -5.32 -21.44 15.67
CA LEU A 215 -4.52 -20.54 16.49
C LEU A 215 -5.32 -20.04 17.69
N GLU A 216 -6.56 -19.59 17.49
CA GLU A 216 -7.45 -19.12 18.57
C GLU A 216 -7.63 -20.18 19.67
N CYS A 217 -7.74 -21.46 19.29
CA CYS A 217 -7.83 -22.56 20.26
C CYS A 217 -6.61 -22.69 21.18
N GLN A 218 -5.45 -22.14 20.81
CA GLN A 218 -4.24 -22.15 21.65
C GLN A 218 -4.21 -21.00 22.66
N PHE A 219 -5.09 -20.00 22.53
CA PHE A 219 -5.09 -18.79 23.35
C PHE A 219 -6.51 -18.50 23.91
N PRO A 220 -6.90 -19.10 25.05
CA PRO A 220 -8.23 -18.92 25.65
C PRO A 220 -8.62 -17.45 25.89
N LYS A 221 -7.64 -16.62 26.24
CA LYS A 221 -7.81 -15.17 26.48
C LYS A 221 -8.31 -14.39 25.25
N PHE A 222 -8.20 -14.96 24.05
CA PHE A 222 -8.68 -14.33 22.84
C PHE A 222 -10.20 -14.11 22.89
N GLY A 223 -10.97 -15.10 23.39
CA GLY A 223 -12.42 -14.97 23.55
C GLY A 223 -12.81 -13.93 24.61
N GLU A 224 -12.11 -13.92 25.74
CA GLU A 224 -12.36 -12.98 26.85
C GLU A 224 -12.11 -11.52 26.44
N SER A 225 -11.09 -11.28 25.61
CA SER A 225 -10.74 -9.94 25.13
C SER A 225 -11.84 -9.33 24.26
N GLN A 226 -12.56 -10.18 23.52
CA GLN A 226 -13.68 -9.73 22.70
C GLN A 226 -14.84 -9.21 23.55
N ASP A 227 -15.17 -9.92 24.64
CA ASP A 227 -16.25 -9.51 25.55
C ASP A 227 -15.92 -8.18 26.23
N LEU A 228 -14.66 -7.99 26.63
CA LEU A 228 -14.19 -6.73 27.22
C LEU A 228 -14.28 -5.55 26.24
N LEU A 229 -13.99 -5.76 24.96
CA LEU A 229 -14.12 -4.72 23.94
C LEU A 229 -15.57 -4.33 23.69
N VAL A 230 -16.48 -5.32 23.64
CA VAL A 230 -17.92 -5.08 23.50
C VAL A 230 -18.46 -4.34 24.72
N GLU A 231 -18.04 -4.71 25.93
CA GLU A 231 -18.44 -4.04 27.16
C GLU A 231 -17.95 -2.59 27.23
N LYS A 232 -16.69 -2.33 26.85
CA LYS A 232 -16.13 -0.98 26.76
C LYS A 232 -16.88 -0.12 25.74
N ALA A 233 -17.23 -0.68 24.58
CA ALA A 233 -18.02 0.02 23.56
C ALA A 233 -19.44 0.34 24.07
N ALA A 234 -20.09 -0.58 24.78
CA ALA A 234 -21.40 -0.36 25.39
C ALA A 234 -21.37 0.76 26.46
N LYS A 235 -20.35 0.74 27.33
CA LYS A 235 -20.16 1.77 28.37
C LYS A 235 -19.82 3.15 27.81
N GLY A 236 -19.03 3.22 26.74
CA GLY A 236 -18.71 4.48 26.04
C GLY A 236 -19.95 5.13 25.41
N ASN A 237 -20.85 4.32 24.85
CA ASN A 237 -22.09 4.85 24.26
C ASN A 237 -23.10 5.30 25.33
N ALA A 238 -23.14 4.66 26.50
CA ALA A 238 -24.00 5.06 27.61
C ALA A 238 -23.60 6.42 28.23
N THR A 239 -22.31 6.73 28.28
CA THR A 239 -21.79 8.03 28.76
C THR A 239 -22.01 9.16 27.75
N LEU A 240 -21.96 8.86 26.45
CA LEU A 240 -22.31 9.82 25.40
C LEU A 240 -23.81 10.13 25.37
N SER A 241 -24.69 9.14 25.56
CA SER A 241 -26.14 9.34 25.53
C SER A 241 -26.67 10.13 26.73
N THR A 242 -26.02 10.03 27.90
CA THR A 242 -26.36 10.83 29.09
C THR A 242 -25.91 12.29 28.97
N SER A 243 -24.77 12.57 28.31
CA SER A 243 -24.38 13.96 28.00
C SER A 243 -25.24 14.59 26.89
N ALA A 244 -25.70 13.80 25.91
CA ALA A 244 -26.59 14.26 24.85
C ALA A 244 -27.99 14.62 25.39
N ARG A 245 -28.50 13.89 26.38
CA ARG A 245 -29.77 14.21 27.06
C ARG A 245 -29.70 15.43 27.97
N THR A 246 -28.51 15.83 28.45
CA THR A 246 -28.36 16.97 29.37
C THR A 246 -28.00 18.28 28.67
N GLY A 247 -27.80 18.30 27.34
CA GLY A 247 -27.56 19.52 26.56
C GLY A 247 -26.28 20.30 26.92
N LYS A 248 -25.48 19.78 27.85
CA LYS A 248 -24.27 20.42 28.39
C LYS A 248 -23.05 19.77 27.76
N MET A 249 -22.48 20.42 26.76
CA MET A 249 -21.26 19.96 26.10
C MET A 249 -20.06 20.62 26.81
N MET A 250 -19.18 19.82 27.41
CA MET A 250 -17.97 20.31 28.07
C MET A 250 -16.94 20.75 27.00
N GLU A 251 -16.38 21.95 27.10
CA GLU A 251 -15.31 22.39 26.20
C GLU A 251 -14.02 21.56 26.43
N LYS A 252 -13.23 21.37 25.36
CA LYS A 252 -12.01 20.53 25.31
C LYS A 252 -10.94 20.86 26.37
N THR A 253 -11.06 22.01 27.05
CA THR A 253 -10.18 22.48 28.12
C THR A 253 -10.72 22.23 29.54
N GLY A 254 -11.81 21.48 29.67
CA GLY A 254 -12.22 20.84 30.93
C GLY A 254 -12.78 21.75 32.03
N THR A 255 -12.79 23.08 31.85
CA THR A 255 -13.06 24.02 32.97
C THR A 255 -14.37 24.80 32.86
N LYS A 256 -15.09 24.76 31.72
CA LYS A 256 -16.41 25.39 31.59
C LYS A 256 -17.40 24.52 30.80
N THR A 257 -18.59 24.33 31.37
CA THR A 257 -19.76 23.81 30.65
C THR A 257 -20.42 24.99 29.94
N VAL A 258 -20.49 24.93 28.61
CA VAL A 258 -21.02 26.00 27.76
C VAL A 258 -22.27 25.45 27.08
N SER A 259 -23.37 26.21 27.07
CA SER A 259 -24.60 25.78 26.40
C SER A 259 -24.39 25.76 24.87
N GLN A 260 -25.20 24.98 24.14
CA GLN A 260 -25.11 24.95 22.67
C GLN A 260 -25.37 26.33 22.03
N GLU A 261 -26.25 27.13 22.65
CA GLU A 261 -26.55 28.49 22.20
C GLU A 261 -25.34 29.41 22.35
N GLU A 262 -24.67 29.36 23.51
CA GLU A 262 -23.47 30.17 23.76
C GLU A 262 -22.32 29.78 22.82
N LYS A 263 -22.18 28.48 22.51
CA LYS A 263 -21.19 28.01 21.51
C LYS A 263 -21.49 28.51 20.10
N LYS A 264 -22.77 28.57 19.71
CA LYS A 264 -23.20 29.10 18.40
C LYS A 264 -22.93 30.60 18.32
N GLU A 265 -23.20 31.33 19.39
CA GLU A 265 -22.93 32.77 19.48
C GLU A 265 -21.42 33.06 19.41
N ARG A 266 -20.58 32.32 20.15
CA ARG A 266 -19.12 32.44 20.08
C ARG A 266 -18.59 32.19 18.67
N ARG A 267 -19.06 31.12 17.99
CA ARG A 267 -18.67 30.84 16.60
C ARG A 267 -19.06 31.95 15.63
N GLN A 268 -20.22 32.58 15.83
CA GLN A 268 -20.65 33.72 15.01
C GLN A 268 -19.76 34.95 15.28
N LYS A 269 -19.45 35.25 16.55
CA LYS A 269 -18.54 36.34 16.93
C LYS A 269 -17.13 36.12 16.39
N ASP A 270 -16.57 34.93 16.54
CA ASP A 270 -15.25 34.58 16.02
C ASP A 270 -15.21 34.60 14.49
N GLY A 271 -16.27 34.09 13.84
CA GLY A 271 -16.41 34.14 12.39
C GLY A 271 -16.51 35.58 11.85
N ALA A 272 -17.18 36.47 12.58
CA ALA A 272 -17.24 37.90 12.24
C ALA A 272 -15.88 38.58 12.45
N ALA A 273 -15.21 38.32 13.59
CA ALA A 273 -13.89 38.85 13.88
C ALA A 273 -12.83 38.38 12.86
N MET A 274 -12.87 37.10 12.46
CA MET A 274 -11.96 36.55 11.46
C MET A 274 -12.21 37.17 10.08
N ARG A 275 -13.47 37.36 9.68
CA ARG A 275 -13.82 38.07 8.43
C ARG A 275 -13.28 39.50 8.40
N THR A 276 -13.35 40.22 9.54
CA THR A 276 -12.80 41.58 9.66
C THR A 276 -11.27 41.58 9.57
N ARG A 277 -10.60 40.60 10.18
CA ARG A 277 -9.13 40.43 10.06
C ARG A 277 -8.70 40.11 8.62
N LEU A 278 -9.42 39.21 7.94
CA LEU A 278 -9.15 38.84 6.54
C LEU A 278 -9.39 39.98 5.55
N ARG A 279 -10.35 40.87 5.83
CA ARG A 279 -10.52 42.11 5.05
C ARG A 279 -9.34 43.05 5.17
N ARG A 280 -8.65 43.09 6.32
CA ARG A 280 -7.45 43.92 6.50
C ARG A 280 -6.20 43.31 5.86
N THR A 281 -6.12 41.99 5.74
CA THR A 281 -4.98 41.32 5.10
C THR A 281 -5.11 41.17 3.59
N LYS A 282 -6.33 41.26 3.03
CA LYS A 282 -6.54 41.60 1.62
C LYS A 282 -6.26 43.10 1.43
N SER A 283 -5.01 43.49 1.65
CA SER A 283 -4.47 44.71 1.06
C SER A 283 -4.63 44.57 -0.45
N ASP A 284 -5.31 45.53 -1.06
CA ASP A 284 -5.47 45.66 -2.50
C ASP A 284 -4.14 45.36 -3.21
N VAL A 285 -4.20 44.46 -4.19
CA VAL A 285 -3.08 44.09 -5.06
C VAL A 285 -2.59 45.28 -5.89
N SER A 286 -3.24 46.45 -5.78
CA SER A 286 -2.89 47.70 -6.47
C SER A 286 -1.73 48.50 -5.86
N ILE A 287 -1.17 48.13 -4.69
CA ILE A 287 -0.09 48.91 -4.03
C ILE A 287 1.24 48.12 -3.93
N ARG A 288 1.40 47.03 -4.68
CA ARG A 288 2.67 46.28 -4.75
C ARG A 288 3.19 46.10 -6.17
N SER A 289 3.16 47.16 -6.96
CA SER A 289 4.14 47.40 -8.01
C SER A 289 5.25 48.27 -7.42
N VAL A 290 6.07 47.66 -6.55
CA VAL A 290 7.39 48.22 -6.23
C VAL A 290 8.26 47.85 -7.43
N GLU A 291 8.49 48.83 -8.31
CA GLU A 291 9.65 48.83 -9.21
C GLU A 291 10.90 48.60 -8.36
N THR A 292 11.38 47.36 -8.34
CA THR A 292 12.74 47.09 -7.90
C THR A 292 13.67 47.60 -8.99
N VAL A 293 14.06 48.87 -8.87
CA VAL A 293 15.25 49.42 -9.52
C VAL A 293 16.43 48.59 -9.01
N ILE A 294 16.91 47.68 -9.85
CA ILE A 294 18.18 46.99 -9.63
C ILE A 294 19.26 48.06 -9.81
N TRP A 295 19.85 48.48 -8.70
CA TRP A 295 20.99 49.38 -8.68
C TRP A 295 22.22 48.53 -8.96
N ASP A 296 22.67 48.51 -10.21
CA ASP A 296 23.96 47.93 -10.57
C ASP A 296 25.07 48.86 -10.04
N PRO A 297 25.95 48.41 -9.13
CA PRO A 297 27.10 49.19 -8.72
C PRO A 297 28.08 49.34 -9.89
N PRO A 298 28.70 50.52 -10.07
CA PRO A 298 29.66 50.75 -11.13
C PRO A 298 30.88 49.84 -10.95
N SER A 299 31.22 49.13 -12.02
CA SER A 299 32.43 48.33 -12.14
C SER A 299 33.65 49.24 -12.13
N GLU A 300 34.34 49.30 -10.98
CA GLU A 300 35.68 49.86 -10.93
C GLU A 300 36.64 48.94 -11.68
N SER A 301 37.09 49.47 -12.81
CA SER A 301 38.21 49.03 -13.60
C SER A 301 39.48 48.91 -12.75
N ASN A 302 39.97 47.69 -12.55
CA ASN A 302 41.40 47.47 -12.33
C ASN A 302 42.03 46.97 -13.62
N LYS A 303 42.93 47.83 -14.10
CA LYS A 303 43.87 47.62 -15.20
C LYS A 303 45.00 46.68 -14.79
N ASP A 304 45.62 46.13 -15.83
CA ASP A 304 46.98 45.56 -15.91
C ASP A 304 47.18 44.19 -15.26
N GLU A 305 47.78 43.18 -15.89
CA GLU A 305 48.48 43.03 -17.17
C GLU A 305 48.63 41.50 -17.39
N GLY A 306 48.64 41.01 -18.63
CA GLY A 306 49.15 39.66 -18.92
C GLY A 306 48.43 38.86 -20.00
N ALA A 307 48.85 39.12 -21.24
CA ALA A 307 48.76 38.30 -22.45
C ALA A 307 48.34 36.82 -22.31
N THR A 308 47.39 36.35 -23.10
CA THR A 308 47.66 35.68 -24.40
C THR A 308 46.37 35.21 -25.07
N GLU A 309 46.28 35.61 -26.34
CA GLU A 309 45.53 35.12 -27.50
C GLU A 309 44.72 33.82 -27.37
N GLY A 310 43.47 33.87 -27.85
CA GLY A 310 42.61 32.70 -27.96
C GLY A 310 41.20 33.00 -28.46
N GLU A 311 41.14 33.45 -29.70
CA GLU A 311 39.98 33.55 -30.60
C GLU A 311 38.95 32.41 -30.43
N VAL A 312 37.64 32.73 -30.41
CA VAL A 312 36.64 32.30 -31.40
C VAL A 312 35.21 32.65 -30.91
N ASN A 313 34.50 33.35 -31.81
CA ASN A 313 33.07 33.66 -31.82
C ASN A 313 32.15 32.50 -31.39
N ASP A 314 31.08 32.82 -30.67
CA ASP A 314 29.76 32.38 -31.12
C ASP A 314 28.66 33.37 -30.71
N LYS A 315 27.84 33.71 -31.71
CA LYS A 315 26.66 34.56 -31.62
C LYS A 315 25.47 33.66 -31.33
N ASP A 316 24.80 33.84 -30.20
CA ASP A 316 23.47 33.28 -29.98
C ASP A 316 22.41 34.38 -29.94
N ALA A 317 21.57 34.36 -30.98
CA ALA A 317 20.39 35.16 -31.14
C ALA A 317 19.25 34.54 -30.32
N THR A 318 18.81 35.20 -29.26
CA THR A 318 17.59 34.89 -28.55
C THR A 318 16.41 35.50 -29.28
N THR A 319 15.54 34.66 -29.85
CA THR A 319 14.26 35.06 -30.42
C THR A 319 13.13 34.71 -29.45
N GLU A 320 12.43 35.76 -29.05
CA GLU A 320 11.18 35.77 -28.31
C GLU A 320 10.10 34.95 -29.03
N THR A 321 9.30 34.18 -28.28
CA THR A 321 8.03 33.67 -28.80
C THR A 321 6.86 34.07 -27.89
N LYS A 322 5.95 34.75 -28.57
CA LYS A 322 4.69 35.34 -28.12
C LYS A 322 3.63 34.31 -27.74
N THR A 323 2.76 34.81 -26.88
CA THR A 323 1.47 34.30 -26.40
C THR A 323 0.34 34.27 -27.44
N GLY A 324 -0.46 33.18 -27.40
CA GLY A 324 -1.93 33.07 -27.68
C GLY A 324 -2.38 32.84 -29.14
N PRO A 325 -3.65 32.44 -29.41
CA PRO A 325 -4.78 32.07 -28.52
C PRO A 325 -5.59 30.79 -28.92
N GLU A 326 -6.58 30.45 -28.08
CA GLU A 326 -7.87 29.73 -28.26
C GLU A 326 -8.18 28.94 -29.56
N VAL A 327 -8.60 27.67 -29.41
CA VAL A 327 -9.69 27.06 -30.20
C VAL A 327 -10.51 26.09 -29.32
N SER A 328 -11.79 26.39 -29.23
CA SER A 328 -12.90 25.58 -28.74
C SER A 328 -13.45 24.66 -29.84
N GLU A 329 -13.65 23.36 -29.57
CA GLU A 329 -14.72 22.50 -30.11
C GLU A 329 -14.44 21.02 -29.81
N ALA A 330 -15.26 20.38 -28.95
CA ALA A 330 -15.61 18.95 -28.99
C ALA A 330 -16.49 18.62 -27.77
N LEU A 331 -17.81 18.80 -27.92
CA LEU A 331 -18.82 18.30 -26.99
C LEU A 331 -19.92 17.65 -27.83
N GLN A 332 -19.78 16.35 -28.08
CA GLN A 332 -20.87 15.43 -28.44
C GLN A 332 -20.28 14.02 -28.45
N ASP A 333 -20.46 13.28 -27.34
CA ASP A 333 -20.57 11.81 -27.29
C ASP A 333 -20.53 11.32 -25.83
N VAL A 334 -21.57 11.62 -25.05
CA VAL A 334 -21.85 10.91 -23.79
C VAL A 334 -23.37 10.85 -23.60
N SER A 335 -24.05 9.90 -24.25
CA SER A 335 -25.47 9.63 -23.91
C SER A 335 -25.94 8.18 -24.13
N ILE A 336 -25.03 7.20 -24.20
CA ILE A 336 -25.42 5.78 -24.42
C ILE A 336 -25.15 4.88 -23.20
N GLU A 337 -24.34 5.29 -22.22
CA GLU A 337 -24.05 4.46 -21.02
C GLU A 337 -25.14 4.48 -19.93
N GLY A 338 -26.14 5.37 -20.02
CA GLY A 338 -27.15 5.55 -18.98
C GLY A 338 -28.25 4.47 -18.95
N GLU A 339 -28.58 3.87 -20.09
CA GLU A 339 -29.71 2.93 -20.19
C GLU A 339 -29.33 1.47 -19.93
N ALA A 340 -28.08 1.08 -20.23
CA ALA A 340 -27.57 -0.28 -19.95
C ALA A 340 -27.39 -0.55 -18.43
N LYS A 341 -27.14 0.50 -17.63
CA LYS A 341 -27.00 0.38 -16.17
C LYS A 341 -28.34 0.29 -15.45
N LYS A 342 -29.43 0.81 -16.03
CA LYS A 342 -30.78 0.71 -15.43
C LYS A 342 -31.43 -0.66 -15.67
N THR A 343 -31.23 -1.25 -16.85
CA THR A 343 -31.76 -2.59 -17.17
C THR A 343 -31.05 -3.72 -16.41
N SER A 344 -29.76 -3.58 -16.10
CA SER A 344 -29.01 -4.54 -15.27
C SER A 344 -29.41 -4.49 -13.79
N LEU A 345 -29.72 -3.31 -13.25
CA LEU A 345 -30.11 -3.14 -11.86
C LEU A 345 -31.53 -3.67 -11.56
N VAL A 346 -32.45 -3.54 -12.53
CA VAL A 346 -33.81 -4.12 -12.43
C VAL A 346 -33.77 -5.65 -12.52
N ARG A 347 -32.88 -6.24 -13.34
CA ARG A 347 -32.67 -7.70 -13.38
C ARG A 347 -32.07 -8.25 -12.09
N LEU A 348 -31.14 -7.53 -11.45
CA LEU A 348 -30.57 -7.94 -10.17
C LEU A 348 -31.59 -7.88 -9.02
N GLN A 349 -32.49 -6.90 -9.02
CA GLN A 349 -33.58 -6.83 -8.03
C GLN A 349 -34.61 -7.96 -8.20
N GLN A 350 -34.93 -8.37 -9.43
CA GLN A 350 -35.88 -9.46 -9.65
C GLN A 350 -35.35 -10.84 -9.25
N VAL A 351 -34.02 -11.03 -9.24
CA VAL A 351 -33.40 -12.31 -8.88
C VAL A 351 -33.06 -12.41 -7.39
N LEU A 352 -32.58 -11.33 -6.75
CA LEU A 352 -32.15 -11.39 -5.34
C LEU A 352 -33.30 -11.31 -4.32
N ILE A 353 -34.42 -10.67 -4.65
CA ILE A 353 -35.51 -10.45 -3.69
C ILE A 353 -36.24 -11.76 -3.30
N PRO A 354 -36.55 -12.69 -4.23
CA PRO A 354 -37.17 -13.97 -3.88
C PRO A 354 -36.28 -14.85 -2.99
N ASP A 355 -34.95 -14.84 -3.21
CA ASP A 355 -34.00 -15.64 -2.43
C ASP A 355 -33.82 -15.11 -1.00
N LEU A 356 -33.83 -13.80 -0.82
CA LEU A 356 -33.81 -13.19 0.52
C LEU A 356 -35.11 -13.47 1.30
N LYS A 357 -36.24 -13.58 0.61
CA LYS A 357 -37.53 -13.92 1.23
C LYS A 357 -37.54 -15.39 1.70
N ARG A 358 -37.01 -16.31 0.89
CA ARG A 358 -36.81 -17.72 1.29
C ARG A 358 -35.86 -17.87 2.46
N LEU A 359 -34.81 -17.05 2.54
CA LEU A 359 -33.87 -17.09 3.67
C LEU A 359 -34.49 -16.54 4.97
N SER A 360 -35.41 -15.57 4.89
CA SER A 360 -36.12 -15.11 6.09
C SER A 360 -37.18 -16.11 6.56
N GLU A 361 -37.90 -16.75 5.65
CA GLU A 361 -38.86 -17.83 5.97
C GLU A 361 -38.16 -19.05 6.59
N LEU A 362 -36.94 -19.40 6.13
CA LEU A 362 -36.13 -20.46 6.74
C LEU A 362 -35.58 -20.07 8.12
N ALA A 363 -35.30 -18.78 8.34
CA ALA A 363 -34.87 -18.29 9.65
C ALA A 363 -36.04 -18.27 10.66
N GLU A 364 -37.24 -17.92 10.23
CA GLU A 364 -38.46 -17.95 11.06
C GLU A 364 -38.87 -19.39 11.43
N ALA A 365 -38.80 -20.33 10.49
CA ALA A 365 -39.04 -21.75 10.76
C ALA A 365 -38.01 -22.37 11.73
N ALA A 366 -36.76 -21.87 11.71
CA ALA A 366 -35.72 -22.28 12.65
C ALA A 366 -35.94 -21.72 14.06
N THR A 367 -36.57 -20.55 14.18
CA THR A 367 -36.95 -19.98 15.49
C THR A 367 -38.20 -20.63 16.09
N GLU A 368 -39.19 -21.02 15.28
CA GLU A 368 -40.38 -21.74 15.77
C GLU A 368 -40.05 -23.16 16.25
N SER A 369 -39.03 -23.79 15.67
CA SER A 369 -38.50 -25.08 16.15
C SER A 369 -37.73 -24.98 17.49
N SER A 370 -37.46 -23.77 17.98
CA SER A 370 -36.72 -23.52 19.22
C SER A 370 -37.63 -23.25 20.44
N GLU A 371 -38.95 -23.12 20.27
CA GLU A 371 -39.87 -22.77 21.36
C GLU A 371 -40.56 -23.97 22.03
N LEU A 372 -40.29 -25.20 21.59
CA LEU A 372 -40.93 -26.42 22.13
C LEU A 372 -40.16 -27.13 23.27
N GLU A 373 -39.08 -26.57 23.80
CA GLU A 373 -38.41 -27.09 25.00
C GLU A 373 -38.17 -25.99 26.06
N ASN A 374 -39.23 -25.62 26.79
CA ASN A 374 -39.11 -24.88 28.04
C ASN A 374 -39.79 -25.66 29.17
N GLY A 375 -39.03 -26.57 29.79
CA GLY A 375 -39.27 -27.07 31.15
C GLY A 375 -38.54 -26.18 32.18
N PRO A 376 -39.05 -26.04 33.42
CA PRO A 376 -38.66 -24.96 34.30
C PRO A 376 -37.28 -25.13 34.94
N LEU A 377 -36.64 -23.96 35.08
CA LEU A 377 -35.35 -23.64 35.67
C LEU A 377 -35.07 -24.33 37.01
N THR A 378 -33.86 -24.90 37.15
CA THR A 378 -33.02 -24.71 38.34
C THR A 378 -31.55 -25.06 38.03
N ASN A 379 -30.66 -24.27 38.66
CA ASN A 379 -29.23 -24.48 38.85
C ASN A 379 -28.24 -24.06 37.75
N LEU A 380 -27.71 -22.85 37.99
CA LEU A 380 -26.44 -22.29 37.54
C LEU A 380 -25.27 -23.25 37.79
N SER A 381 -24.75 -23.89 36.74
CA SER A 381 -23.39 -24.46 36.65
C SER A 381 -23.20 -25.14 35.28
N ALA A 382 -22.98 -24.38 34.20
CA ALA A 382 -22.56 -24.96 32.92
C ALA A 382 -22.11 -23.91 31.88
N VAL A 383 -20.90 -23.38 32.02
CA VAL A 383 -20.15 -22.88 30.86
C VAL A 383 -18.82 -23.63 30.88
N PRO A 384 -18.81 -24.87 30.31
CA PRO A 384 -18.28 -25.04 28.95
C PRO A 384 -18.96 -26.20 28.18
N LYS A 385 -20.29 -26.17 27.96
CA LYS A 385 -21.00 -27.21 27.17
C LYS A 385 -21.47 -26.77 25.79
N ARG A 386 -21.54 -25.45 25.50
CA ARG A 386 -22.01 -24.92 24.20
C ARG A 386 -21.00 -25.06 23.05
N TYR A 387 -19.69 -25.03 23.33
CA TYR A 387 -18.66 -25.25 22.29
C TYR A 387 -18.45 -26.74 21.95
N ALA A 388 -18.67 -27.64 22.91
CA ALA A 388 -18.54 -29.08 22.69
C ALA A 388 -19.66 -29.67 21.82
N THR A 389 -20.86 -29.08 21.88
CA THR A 389 -22.04 -29.52 21.12
C THR A 389 -21.97 -29.10 19.66
N LEU A 390 -21.50 -27.89 19.35
CA LEU A 390 -21.27 -27.45 17.96
C LEU A 390 -20.15 -28.25 17.28
N ARG A 391 -19.09 -28.63 18.02
CA ARG A 391 -17.98 -29.45 17.50
C ARG A 391 -18.37 -30.91 17.22
N LYS A 392 -19.26 -31.50 18.03
CA LYS A 392 -19.82 -32.84 17.78
C LYS A 392 -20.79 -32.87 16.60
N LYS A 393 -21.50 -31.77 16.32
CA LYS A 393 -22.44 -31.69 15.20
C LYS A 393 -21.71 -31.53 13.87
N ALA A 394 -20.71 -30.64 13.80
CA ALA A 394 -19.85 -30.48 12.62
C ALA A 394 -19.06 -31.76 12.27
N GLY A 395 -18.52 -32.46 13.29
CA GLY A 395 -17.80 -33.72 13.07
C GLY A 395 -18.68 -34.91 12.65
N ARG A 396 -19.99 -34.88 12.92
CA ARG A 396 -20.93 -35.90 12.42
C ARG A 396 -21.35 -35.64 10.98
N GLU A 397 -21.56 -34.38 10.62
CA GLU A 397 -21.94 -34.02 9.24
C GLU A 397 -20.80 -34.27 8.24
N GLU A 398 -19.54 -34.12 8.65
CA GLU A 398 -18.36 -34.43 7.82
C GLU A 398 -18.18 -35.95 7.62
N LEU A 399 -18.44 -36.76 8.66
CA LEU A 399 -18.37 -38.23 8.60
C LEU A 399 -19.53 -38.85 7.81
N ASP A 400 -20.71 -38.21 7.83
CA ASP A 400 -21.85 -38.62 7.01
C ASP A 400 -21.71 -38.16 5.54
N ALA A 401 -20.93 -37.11 5.27
CA ALA A 401 -20.58 -36.71 3.90
C ALA A 401 -19.53 -37.64 3.29
N GLU A 402 -18.52 -38.09 4.05
CA GLU A 402 -17.54 -39.09 3.59
C GLU A 402 -18.13 -40.47 3.35
N ARG A 403 -19.22 -40.85 4.04
CA ARG A 403 -19.94 -42.12 3.79
C ARG A 403 -20.88 -42.09 2.59
N ARG A 404 -21.16 -40.90 2.03
CA ARG A 404 -22.05 -40.70 0.87
C ARG A 404 -21.30 -40.56 -0.46
N LEU A 405 -19.98 -40.39 -0.40
CA LEU A 405 -19.05 -40.53 -1.52
C LEU A 405 -18.54 -41.98 -1.55
#